data_AF-A0A5A7S8N4-F1
#
_entry.id   AF-A0A5A7S8N4-F1
#
_cell.length_a   1.000
_cell.length_b   1.000
_cell.length_c   1.000
_cell.angle_alpha   90.00
_cell.angle_beta   90.00
_cell.angle_gamma   90.00
#
_symmetry.space_group_name_H-M   'P 1'
#
loop_
_entity.id
_entity.type
_entity.pdbx_description
1 polymer ?
#
loop_
_entity_poly.entity_id
_entity_poly.type
_entity_poly.pdbx_seq_one_letter_code
_entity_poly.pdbx_strand_id
1 'polypeptide(L)'
;MPFFDGASGQVHYRRWPGENPQVGLIFLHGRGQHSGHYHRFARALLVRGIESWALDHIGHGLSEGELDNVSQIDQLGAHALQLADIAEADRPGLPFAVMGHSLGAVTTLAAVHKQPTRFGAVVLCGTPKSVRTRSLDVPAAPALVVHGVDDRLAPVDVVREWVAGHQGVDLREFADMGHNLLHEPGYATVTDVIADFLLDTMGNR
;
A
#
# COMPACT_ATOMS: atom_id res chain seq x y z
N MET A 1 -13.03 -12.40 -13.15
CA MET A 1 -12.54 -11.47 -12.11
C MET A 1 -12.11 -12.34 -10.96
N PRO A 2 -10.85 -12.28 -10.50
CA PRO A 2 -10.35 -13.27 -9.56
C PRO A 2 -10.70 -12.91 -8.12
N PHE A 3 -10.89 -13.96 -7.31
CA PHE A 3 -11.23 -13.87 -5.90
C PHE A 3 -10.39 -14.89 -5.12
N PHE A 4 -10.23 -14.68 -3.81
CA PHE A 4 -9.81 -15.70 -2.87
C PHE A 4 -10.73 -15.72 -1.65
N ASP A 5 -10.77 -16.84 -0.93
CA ASP A 5 -11.60 -16.97 0.26
C ASP A 5 -10.95 -16.23 1.44
N GLY A 6 -11.61 -15.18 1.91
CA GLY A 6 -11.25 -14.44 3.12
C GLY A 6 -12.09 -14.86 4.32
N ALA A 7 -11.63 -14.51 5.53
CA ALA A 7 -12.33 -14.87 6.78
C ALA A 7 -13.77 -14.33 6.93
N SER A 8 -14.25 -13.43 6.07
CA SER A 8 -15.62 -12.88 6.11
C SER A 8 -16.31 -12.91 4.74
N GLY A 9 -15.83 -13.76 3.82
CA GLY A 9 -16.37 -13.89 2.46
C GLY A 9 -15.30 -13.76 1.39
N GLN A 10 -15.73 -13.77 0.13
CA GLN A 10 -14.84 -13.69 -1.02
C GLN A 10 -14.19 -12.31 -1.12
N VAL A 11 -12.87 -12.30 -1.30
CA VAL A 11 -12.07 -11.07 -1.49
C VAL A 11 -11.65 -10.98 -2.94
N HIS A 12 -12.15 -9.97 -3.63
CA HIS A 12 -11.79 -9.66 -5.00
C HIS A 12 -10.39 -9.04 -5.07
N TYR A 13 -9.64 -9.36 -6.12
CA TYR A 13 -8.40 -8.64 -6.43
C TYR A 13 -8.23 -8.37 -7.92
N ARG A 14 -7.35 -7.42 -8.22
CA ARG A 14 -6.95 -7.02 -9.56
C ARG A 14 -5.45 -7.14 -9.70
N ARG A 15 -5.03 -7.38 -10.94
CA ARG A 15 -3.63 -7.46 -11.34
C ARG A 15 -3.43 -6.66 -12.62
N TRP A 16 -2.29 -5.99 -12.72
CA TRP A 16 -1.81 -5.33 -13.93
C TRP A 16 -0.51 -5.98 -14.39
N PRO A 17 -0.58 -7.10 -15.14
CA PRO A 17 0.59 -7.92 -15.47
C PRO A 17 1.52 -7.23 -16.48
N GLY A 18 2.83 -7.43 -16.30
CA GLY A 18 3.88 -7.06 -17.28
C GLY A 18 4.62 -8.29 -17.82
N GLU A 19 5.33 -8.17 -18.93
CA GLU A 19 6.10 -9.32 -19.45
C GLU A 19 7.26 -9.69 -18.50
N ASN A 20 8.09 -8.71 -18.15
CA ASN A 20 9.28 -8.89 -17.31
C ASN A 20 9.33 -7.82 -16.20
N PRO A 21 8.44 -7.89 -15.20
CA PRO A 21 8.49 -6.95 -14.08
C PRO A 21 9.76 -7.17 -13.25
N GLN A 22 10.30 -6.08 -12.72
CA GLN A 22 11.44 -6.09 -11.79
C GLN A 22 10.98 -6.19 -10.34
N VAL A 23 9.81 -5.60 -10.04
CA VAL A 23 9.24 -5.57 -8.69
C VAL A 23 7.73 -5.87 -8.78
N GLY A 24 7.22 -6.65 -7.83
CA GLY A 24 5.81 -6.80 -7.57
C GLY A 24 5.35 -5.83 -6.47
N LEU A 25 4.16 -5.24 -6.61
CA LEU A 25 3.58 -4.36 -5.60
C LEU A 25 2.22 -4.88 -5.13
N ILE A 26 2.11 -5.21 -3.84
CA ILE A 26 0.82 -5.43 -3.18
C ILE A 26 0.25 -4.06 -2.77
N PHE A 27 -0.88 -3.67 -3.35
CA PHE A 27 -1.49 -2.36 -3.14
C PHE A 27 -2.82 -2.47 -2.37
N LEU A 28 -2.97 -1.62 -1.34
CA LEU A 28 -4.12 -1.58 -0.44
C LEU A 28 -4.77 -0.20 -0.46
N HIS A 29 -6.05 -0.13 -0.81
CA HIS A 29 -6.75 1.15 -1.00
C HIS A 29 -7.27 1.79 0.29
N GLY A 30 -7.69 3.05 0.21
CA GLY A 30 -8.30 3.78 1.32
C GLY A 30 -9.78 3.41 1.55
N ARG A 31 -10.33 3.86 2.68
CA ARG A 31 -11.75 3.63 3.02
C ARG A 31 -12.67 4.30 1.99
N GLY A 32 -13.74 3.61 1.60
CA GLY A 32 -14.70 4.08 0.59
C GLY A 32 -14.19 4.01 -0.85
N GLN A 33 -12.98 3.49 -1.08
CA GLN A 33 -12.39 3.29 -2.41
C GLN A 33 -12.40 1.80 -2.77
N HIS A 34 -11.85 1.46 -3.94
CA HIS A 34 -11.59 0.09 -4.37
C HIS A 34 -10.42 0.06 -5.38
N SER A 35 -9.87 -1.11 -5.65
CA SER A 35 -8.71 -1.33 -6.56
C SER A 35 -8.87 -0.67 -7.93
N GLY A 36 -10.10 -0.62 -8.45
CA GLY A 36 -10.43 -0.02 -9.75
C GLY A 36 -10.11 1.49 -9.85
N HIS A 37 -10.17 2.24 -8.75
CA HIS A 37 -9.81 3.66 -8.74
C HIS A 37 -8.33 3.90 -9.09
N TYR A 38 -7.48 2.89 -8.88
CA TYR A 38 -6.03 3.00 -9.02
C TYR A 38 -5.49 2.49 -10.36
N HIS A 39 -6.36 2.25 -11.34
CA HIS A 39 -5.95 1.78 -12.67
C HIS A 39 -4.88 2.66 -13.32
N ARG A 40 -5.00 3.99 -13.19
CA ARG A 40 -4.00 4.95 -13.71
C ARG A 40 -2.65 4.80 -13.01
N PHE A 41 -2.65 4.68 -11.69
CA PHE A 41 -1.45 4.49 -10.88
C PHE A 41 -0.76 3.17 -11.24
N ALA A 42 -1.50 2.06 -11.24
CA ALA A 42 -0.98 0.74 -11.59
C ALA A 42 -0.40 0.68 -13.01
N ARG A 43 -1.03 1.35 -14.00
CA ARG A 43 -0.49 1.43 -15.36
C ARG A 43 0.79 2.25 -15.46
N ALA A 44 0.90 3.35 -14.72
CA ALA A 44 2.13 4.14 -14.69
C ALA A 44 3.29 3.35 -14.07
N LEU A 45 3.04 2.63 -12.97
CA LEU A 45 4.00 1.71 -12.37
C LEU A 45 4.42 0.58 -13.31
N LEU A 46 3.46 0.01 -14.06
CA LEU A 46 3.74 -1.06 -15.01
C LEU A 46 4.72 -0.63 -16.11
N VAL A 47 4.61 0.60 -16.61
CA VAL A 47 5.55 1.17 -17.60
C VAL A 47 6.98 1.26 -17.04
N ARG A 48 7.12 1.39 -15.72
CA ARG A 48 8.40 1.40 -15.00
C ARG A 48 8.91 0.00 -14.65
N GLY A 49 8.18 -1.06 -15.02
CA GLY A 49 8.54 -2.44 -14.69
C GLY A 49 8.06 -2.91 -13.31
N ILE A 50 7.05 -2.25 -12.73
CA ILE A 50 6.46 -2.62 -11.45
C ILE A 50 5.07 -3.21 -11.67
N GLU A 51 4.89 -4.50 -11.40
CA GLU A 51 3.62 -5.20 -11.55
C GLU A 51 2.76 -5.06 -10.28
N SER A 52 1.57 -4.47 -10.41
CA SER A 52 0.68 -4.22 -9.27
C SER A 52 -0.38 -5.29 -9.08
N TRP A 53 -0.61 -5.67 -7.83
CA TRP A 53 -1.66 -6.55 -7.35
C TRP A 53 -2.45 -5.83 -6.26
N ALA A 54 -3.74 -5.60 -6.44
CA ALA A 54 -4.56 -4.83 -5.50
C ALA A 54 -5.83 -5.59 -5.15
N LEU A 55 -6.09 -5.80 -3.86
CA LEU A 55 -7.37 -6.32 -3.39
C LEU A 55 -8.40 -5.20 -3.22
N ASP A 56 -9.67 -5.56 -3.28
CA ASP A 56 -10.75 -4.76 -2.69
C ASP A 56 -10.89 -5.22 -1.23
N HIS A 57 -10.77 -4.32 -0.26
CA HIS A 57 -11.02 -4.65 1.15
C HIS A 57 -12.45 -5.16 1.34
N ILE A 58 -12.69 -5.99 2.36
CA ILE A 58 -14.07 -6.43 2.69
C ILE A 58 -15.00 -5.22 2.87
N GLY A 59 -16.24 -5.36 2.41
CA GLY A 59 -17.23 -4.27 2.37
C GLY A 59 -16.89 -3.15 1.38
N HIS A 60 -15.93 -3.35 0.47
CA HIS A 60 -15.56 -2.40 -0.58
C HIS A 60 -15.50 -3.08 -1.95
N GLY A 61 -15.73 -2.28 -2.99
CA GLY A 61 -15.59 -2.73 -4.37
C GLY A 61 -16.43 -3.96 -4.65
N LEU A 62 -15.77 -5.05 -5.05
CA LEU A 62 -16.40 -6.32 -5.39
C LEU A 62 -16.21 -7.40 -4.30
N SER A 63 -15.55 -7.08 -3.19
CA SER A 63 -15.38 -8.01 -2.08
C SER A 63 -16.63 -8.08 -1.21
N GLU A 64 -16.89 -9.27 -0.67
CA GLU A 64 -17.97 -9.51 0.28
C GLU A 64 -17.62 -9.02 1.69
N GLY A 65 -18.56 -9.19 2.61
CA GLY A 65 -18.43 -8.83 4.03
C GLY A 65 -18.67 -7.35 4.32
N GLU A 66 -18.46 -6.98 5.57
CA GLU A 66 -18.63 -5.60 6.06
C GLU A 66 -17.39 -5.15 6.84
N LEU A 67 -17.03 -3.87 6.71
CA LEU A 67 -15.93 -3.25 7.46
C LEU A 67 -16.47 -2.19 8.43
N ASP A 68 -16.92 -2.64 9.60
CA ASP A 68 -17.59 -1.85 10.63
C ASP A 68 -16.72 -1.61 11.88
N ASN A 69 -15.65 -2.38 12.08
CA ASN A 69 -14.85 -2.36 13.30
C ASN A 69 -13.34 -2.22 13.05
N VAL A 70 -12.67 -1.48 13.93
CA VAL A 70 -11.22 -1.31 13.96
C VAL A 70 -10.48 -2.64 14.24
N SER A 71 -11.10 -3.58 14.95
CA SER A 71 -10.52 -4.91 15.18
C SER A 71 -10.29 -5.70 13.88
N GLN A 72 -11.00 -5.36 12.80
CA GLN A 72 -10.88 -6.05 11.51
C GLN A 72 -9.63 -5.66 10.73
N ILE A 73 -8.83 -4.67 11.17
CA ILE A 73 -7.61 -4.30 10.42
C ILE A 73 -6.58 -5.43 10.40
N ASP A 74 -6.46 -6.23 11.47
CA ASP A 74 -5.54 -7.37 11.48
C ASP A 74 -5.96 -8.43 10.46
N GLN A 75 -7.28 -8.57 10.25
CA GLN A 75 -7.83 -9.40 9.19
C GLN A 75 -7.56 -8.81 7.81
N LEU A 76 -7.68 -7.49 7.62
CA LEU A 76 -7.28 -6.85 6.36
C LEU A 76 -5.79 -7.08 6.07
N GLY A 77 -4.94 -7.03 7.10
CA GLY A 77 -3.50 -7.31 6.98
C GLY A 77 -3.24 -8.76 6.60
N ALA A 78 -4.01 -9.70 7.15
CA ALA A 78 -3.97 -11.10 6.74
C ALA A 78 -4.39 -11.30 5.27
N HIS A 79 -5.39 -10.58 4.78
CA HIS A 79 -5.80 -10.61 3.38
C HIS A 79 -4.70 -10.07 2.44
N ALA A 80 -3.96 -9.04 2.87
CA ALA A 80 -2.81 -8.56 2.11
C ALA A 80 -1.71 -9.62 1.98
N LEU A 81 -1.44 -10.37 3.05
CA LEU A 81 -0.49 -11.49 3.04
C LEU A 81 -0.99 -12.65 2.16
N GLN A 82 -2.28 -12.98 2.19
CA GLN A 82 -2.86 -13.97 1.28
C GLN A 82 -2.73 -13.56 -0.19
N LEU A 83 -2.95 -12.28 -0.51
CA LEU A 83 -2.71 -11.77 -1.86
C LEU A 83 -1.23 -11.86 -2.25
N ALA A 84 -0.30 -11.62 -1.31
CA ALA A 84 1.12 -11.81 -1.54
C ALA A 84 1.47 -13.28 -1.84
N ASP A 85 0.88 -14.24 -1.11
CA ASP A 85 1.07 -15.67 -1.39
C ASP A 85 0.61 -16.04 -2.81
N ILE A 86 -0.55 -15.53 -3.24
CA ILE A 86 -1.06 -15.73 -4.60
C ILE A 86 -0.11 -15.12 -5.63
N ALA A 87 0.35 -13.89 -5.40
CA ALA A 87 1.19 -13.17 -6.34
C ALA A 87 2.58 -13.81 -6.48
N GLU A 88 3.17 -14.30 -5.40
CA GLU A 88 4.45 -15.00 -5.41
C GLU A 88 4.38 -16.38 -6.07
N ALA A 89 3.26 -17.10 -5.88
CA ALA A 89 3.02 -18.35 -6.58
C ALA A 89 2.88 -18.15 -8.10
N ASP A 90 2.27 -17.04 -8.53
CA ASP A 90 2.15 -16.68 -9.95
C ASP A 90 3.46 -16.13 -10.54
N ARG A 91 4.26 -15.43 -9.73
CA ARG A 91 5.56 -14.85 -10.11
C ARG A 91 6.72 -15.38 -9.25
N PRO A 92 7.11 -16.67 -9.39
CA PRO A 92 8.22 -17.22 -8.62
C PRO A 92 9.51 -16.41 -8.81
N GLY A 93 10.13 -15.98 -7.70
CA GLY A 93 11.39 -15.25 -7.70
C GLY A 93 11.30 -13.73 -7.91
N LEU A 94 10.11 -13.18 -8.18
CA LEU A 94 9.91 -11.73 -8.23
C LEU A 94 9.90 -11.16 -6.80
N PRO A 95 10.69 -10.12 -6.47
CA PRO A 95 10.63 -9.50 -5.15
C PRO A 95 9.38 -8.62 -5.01
N PHE A 96 8.71 -8.69 -3.85
CA PHE A 96 7.45 -7.97 -3.59
C PHE A 96 7.61 -6.87 -2.54
N ALA A 97 7.04 -5.70 -2.85
CA ALA A 97 6.81 -4.60 -1.94
C ALA A 97 5.33 -4.55 -1.52
N VAL A 98 5.03 -3.78 -0.48
CA VAL A 98 3.65 -3.48 -0.07
C VAL A 98 3.44 -1.97 0.05
N MET A 99 2.29 -1.50 -0.44
CA MET A 99 1.88 -0.11 -0.33
C MET A 99 0.43 0.01 0.10
N GLY A 100 0.16 1.01 0.92
CA GLY A 100 -1.18 1.33 1.36
C GLY A 100 -1.51 2.80 1.32
N HIS A 101 -2.73 3.14 0.90
CA HIS A 101 -3.29 4.49 1.00
C HIS A 101 -4.28 4.58 2.16
N SER A 102 -4.11 5.54 3.06
CA SER A 102 -5.04 5.83 4.16
C SER A 102 -5.34 4.60 5.04
N LEU A 103 -6.56 4.05 4.98
CA LEU A 103 -6.89 2.75 5.59
C LEU A 103 -5.89 1.66 5.18
N GLY A 104 -5.55 1.58 3.90
CA GLY A 104 -4.57 0.66 3.36
C GLY A 104 -3.18 0.85 3.97
N ALA A 105 -2.79 2.07 4.37
CA ALA A 105 -1.50 2.31 5.03
C ALA A 105 -1.47 1.66 6.42
N VAL A 106 -2.57 1.75 7.17
CA VAL A 106 -2.69 1.06 8.47
C VAL A 106 -2.73 -0.46 8.28
N THR A 107 -3.42 -0.94 7.24
CA THR A 107 -3.45 -2.35 6.87
C THR A 107 -2.07 -2.86 6.46
N THR A 108 -1.29 -2.05 5.74
CA THR A 108 0.09 -2.35 5.37
C THR A 108 0.93 -2.58 6.61
N LEU A 109 0.84 -1.67 7.58
CA LEU A 109 1.54 -1.81 8.86
C LEU A 109 1.11 -3.06 9.65
N ALA A 110 -0.17 -3.44 9.61
CA ALA A 110 -0.64 -4.68 10.22
C ALA A 110 -0.06 -5.93 9.53
N ALA A 111 0.03 -5.92 8.20
CA ALA A 111 0.63 -7.02 7.43
C ALA A 111 2.13 -7.19 7.75
N VAL A 112 2.90 -6.09 7.75
CA VAL A 112 4.33 -6.14 8.06
C VAL A 112 4.59 -6.47 9.52
N HIS A 113 3.76 -6.03 10.47
CA HIS A 113 3.90 -6.43 11.87
C HIS A 113 3.75 -7.96 12.02
N LYS A 114 2.81 -8.56 11.29
CA LYS A 114 2.58 -10.01 11.29
C LYS A 114 3.68 -10.80 10.59
N GLN A 115 4.26 -10.27 9.51
CA GLN A 115 5.40 -10.88 8.81
C GLN A 115 6.47 -9.82 8.46
N PRO A 116 7.38 -9.50 9.40
CA PRO A 116 8.30 -8.35 9.26
C PRO A 116 9.28 -8.41 8.09
N THR A 117 9.63 -9.61 7.63
CA THR A 117 10.59 -9.83 6.54
C THR A 117 9.91 -10.19 5.22
N ARG A 118 8.58 -10.09 5.13
CA ARG A 118 7.85 -10.56 3.95
C ARG A 118 8.08 -9.69 2.72
N PHE A 119 8.15 -8.38 2.92
CA PHE A 119 8.26 -7.41 1.82
C PHE A 119 9.63 -6.77 1.82
N GLY A 120 10.20 -6.55 0.63
CA GLY A 120 11.51 -5.91 0.46
C GLY A 120 11.49 -4.39 0.64
N ALA A 121 10.32 -3.77 0.52
CA ALA A 121 10.10 -2.34 0.76
C ALA A 121 8.65 -2.08 1.17
N VAL A 122 8.43 -0.98 1.88
CA VAL A 122 7.11 -0.54 2.37
C VAL A 122 6.84 0.90 1.94
N VAL A 123 5.64 1.17 1.43
CA VAL A 123 5.21 2.53 1.10
C VAL A 123 3.91 2.88 1.83
N LEU A 124 3.91 3.96 2.60
CA LEU A 124 2.74 4.46 3.30
C LEU A 124 2.30 5.78 2.67
N CYS A 125 1.06 5.87 2.21
CA CYS A 125 0.51 7.04 1.53
C CYS A 125 -0.67 7.59 2.31
N GLY A 126 -0.68 8.90 2.59
CA GLY A 126 -1.81 9.56 3.27
C GLY A 126 -2.13 8.93 4.63
N THR A 127 -1.10 8.60 5.41
CA THR A 127 -1.21 7.80 6.64
C THR A 127 -2.09 8.49 7.69
N PRO A 128 -3.17 7.83 8.18
CA PRO A 128 -4.09 8.47 9.13
C PRO A 128 -3.52 8.51 10.55
N LYS A 129 -4.10 9.39 11.38
CA LYS A 129 -3.66 9.60 12.77
C LYS A 129 -3.73 8.34 13.65
N SER A 130 -4.56 7.37 13.29
CA SER A 130 -4.71 6.10 14.02
C SER A 130 -3.42 5.29 14.09
N VAL A 131 -2.41 5.59 13.26
CA VAL A 131 -1.06 5.03 13.43
C VAL A 131 -0.50 5.30 14.82
N ARG A 132 -0.77 6.46 15.45
CA ARG A 132 -0.28 6.76 16.81
C ARG A 132 -0.85 5.82 17.87
N THR A 133 -2.08 5.38 17.68
CA THR A 133 -2.79 4.54 18.66
C THR A 133 -2.41 3.08 18.57
N ARG A 134 -1.66 2.70 17.53
CA ARG A 134 -1.20 1.33 17.36
C ARG A 134 0.30 1.33 17.51
N SER A 135 0.80 0.53 18.43
CA SER A 135 2.23 0.23 18.59
C SER A 135 2.73 -0.59 17.39
N LEU A 136 2.55 -0.06 16.18
CA LEU A 136 3.04 -0.69 14.95
C LEU A 136 4.51 -0.29 14.87
N ASP A 137 5.36 -1.27 15.16
CA ASP A 137 6.81 -1.14 15.04
C ASP A 137 7.19 -0.66 13.64
N VAL A 138 8.37 -0.03 13.55
CA VAL A 138 8.96 0.34 12.26
C VAL A 138 9.06 -0.89 11.38
N PRO A 139 8.71 -0.78 10.08
CA PRO A 139 9.04 -1.84 9.14
C PRO A 139 10.51 -2.21 9.22
N ALA A 140 10.82 -3.51 9.24
CA ALA A 140 12.21 -3.96 9.17
C ALA A 140 12.84 -3.67 7.80
N ALA A 141 12.01 -3.60 6.76
CA ALA A 141 12.40 -3.22 5.41
C ALA A 141 12.47 -1.69 5.25
N PRO A 142 13.25 -1.17 4.28
CA PRO A 142 13.22 0.24 3.93
C PRO A 142 11.81 0.73 3.67
N ALA A 143 11.46 1.87 4.27
CA ALA A 143 10.12 2.43 4.20
C ALA A 143 10.13 3.85 3.63
N LEU A 144 9.17 4.14 2.75
CA LEU A 144 8.86 5.47 2.25
C LEU A 144 7.48 5.89 2.75
N VAL A 145 7.38 7.11 3.26
CA VAL A 145 6.10 7.76 3.55
C VAL A 145 5.91 8.91 2.57
N VAL A 146 4.78 8.92 1.85
CA VAL A 146 4.37 10.01 0.98
C VAL A 146 3.13 10.69 1.55
N HIS A 147 3.18 12.01 1.72
CA HIS A 147 2.10 12.75 2.38
C HIS A 147 1.88 14.15 1.81
N GLY A 148 0.61 14.55 1.72
CA GLY A 148 0.23 15.88 1.25
C GLY A 148 0.31 16.89 2.39
N VAL A 149 0.96 18.04 2.16
CA VAL A 149 1.09 19.09 3.19
C VAL A 149 -0.28 19.66 3.57
N ASP A 150 -1.21 19.71 2.62
CA ASP A 150 -2.57 20.26 2.80
C ASP A 150 -3.61 19.18 3.14
N ASP A 151 -3.18 18.01 3.61
CA ASP A 151 -4.07 16.94 4.02
C ASP A 151 -4.88 17.31 5.28
N ARG A 152 -6.12 17.76 5.04
CA ARG A 152 -7.07 18.11 6.11
C ARG A 152 -7.70 16.89 6.79
N LEU A 153 -7.68 15.72 6.15
CA LEU A 153 -8.26 14.50 6.71
C LEU A 153 -7.27 13.82 7.66
N ALA A 154 -6.01 13.73 7.25
CA ALA A 154 -4.90 13.23 8.04
C ALA A 154 -3.74 14.26 8.05
N PRO A 155 -3.80 15.26 8.95
CA PRO A 155 -2.74 16.26 9.09
C PRO A 155 -1.32 15.67 9.17
N VAL A 156 -0.44 16.22 8.33
CA VAL A 156 0.94 15.73 8.10
C VAL A 156 1.81 15.70 9.36
N ASP A 157 1.54 16.57 10.34
CA ASP A 157 2.33 16.64 11.58
C ASP A 157 2.35 15.30 12.34
N VAL A 158 1.28 14.52 12.24
CA VAL A 158 1.24 13.18 12.83
C VAL A 158 2.25 12.24 12.19
N VAL A 159 2.42 12.34 10.88
CA VAL A 159 3.40 11.55 10.14
C VAL A 159 4.81 12.07 10.42
N ARG A 160 5.03 13.38 10.45
CA ARG A 160 6.34 13.98 10.79
C ARG A 160 6.83 13.52 12.15
N GLU A 161 5.98 13.57 13.17
CA GLU A 161 6.32 13.11 14.52
C GLU A 161 6.61 11.60 14.55
N TRP A 162 5.81 10.79 13.84
CA TRP A 162 6.05 9.36 13.75
C TRP A 162 7.39 9.07 13.07
N VAL A 163 7.68 9.67 11.92
CA VAL A 163 8.96 9.47 11.19
C VAL A 163 10.15 9.94 12.03
N ALA A 164 10.04 11.06 12.75
CA ALA A 164 11.12 11.56 13.62
C ALA A 164 11.51 10.56 14.73
N GLY A 165 10.59 9.71 15.16
CA GLY A 165 10.83 8.66 16.14
C GLY A 165 11.43 7.36 15.59
N HIS A 166 11.56 7.23 14.26
CA HIS A 166 11.86 5.95 13.61
C HIS A 166 12.98 6.07 12.58
N GLN A 167 14.04 5.28 12.75
CA GLN A 167 15.15 5.24 11.80
C GLN A 167 14.79 4.37 10.58
N GLY A 168 15.36 4.70 9.41
CA GLY A 168 15.16 3.90 8.19
C GLY A 168 13.85 4.17 7.44
N VAL A 169 13.15 5.25 7.79
CA VAL A 169 11.94 5.72 7.12
C VAL A 169 12.22 7.05 6.40
N ASP A 170 12.06 7.09 5.08
CA ASP A 170 12.11 8.34 4.30
C ASP A 170 10.73 8.99 4.27
N LEU A 171 10.66 10.32 4.39
CA LEU A 171 9.42 11.09 4.28
C LEU A 171 9.51 12.04 3.09
N ARG A 172 8.55 11.92 2.18
CA ARG A 172 8.37 12.82 1.04
C ARG A 172 7.04 13.55 1.16
N GLU A 173 7.15 14.86 1.31
CA GLU A 173 6.00 15.75 1.43
C GLU A 173 5.74 16.44 0.10
N PHE A 174 4.46 16.59 -0.24
CA PHE A 174 4.02 17.22 -1.46
C PHE A 174 3.20 18.46 -1.12
N ALA A 175 3.73 19.65 -1.46
CA ALA A 175 3.00 20.91 -1.33
C ALA A 175 1.79 20.95 -2.28
N ASP A 176 0.75 21.70 -1.91
CA ASP A 176 -0.49 21.84 -2.69
C ASP A 176 -1.24 20.52 -2.94
N MET A 177 -0.95 19.49 -2.13
CA MET A 177 -1.57 18.17 -2.20
C MET A 177 -2.26 17.85 -0.88
N GLY A 178 -3.49 17.34 -0.99
CA GLY A 178 -4.31 16.87 0.11
C GLY A 178 -4.20 15.37 0.35
N HIS A 179 -5.30 14.78 0.81
CA HIS A 179 -5.33 13.38 1.23
C HIS A 179 -5.21 12.39 0.08
N ASN A 180 -5.76 12.68 -1.10
CA ASN A 180 -5.89 11.69 -2.17
C ASN A 180 -4.75 11.82 -3.18
N LEU A 181 -3.50 11.75 -2.69
CA LEU A 181 -2.29 12.06 -3.48
C LEU A 181 -2.25 11.40 -4.87
N LEU A 182 -2.71 10.15 -4.96
CA LEU A 182 -2.70 9.37 -6.21
C LEU A 182 -3.80 9.78 -7.23
N HIS A 183 -4.70 10.68 -6.83
CA HIS A 183 -5.82 11.19 -7.63
C HIS A 183 -5.80 12.70 -7.82
N GLU A 184 -4.98 13.43 -7.07
CA GLU A 184 -4.84 14.90 -7.16
C GLU A 184 -3.91 15.33 -8.31
N PRO A 185 -3.87 16.62 -8.70
CA PRO A 185 -3.11 17.06 -9.88
C PRO A 185 -1.62 16.66 -9.89
N GLY A 186 -0.97 16.61 -8.72
CA GLY A 186 0.44 16.18 -8.56
C GLY A 186 0.66 14.66 -8.54
N TYR A 187 -0.36 13.84 -8.82
CA TYR A 187 -0.27 12.37 -8.77
C TYR A 187 0.89 11.77 -9.56
N ALA A 188 1.27 12.37 -10.69
CA ALA A 188 2.31 11.85 -11.56
C ALA A 188 3.66 11.87 -10.83
N THR A 189 4.00 13.02 -10.24
CA THR A 189 5.19 13.18 -9.41
C THR A 189 5.19 12.25 -8.21
N VAL A 190 4.05 12.08 -7.54
CA VAL A 190 3.92 11.13 -6.42
C VAL A 190 4.19 9.70 -6.90
N THR A 191 3.65 9.32 -8.06
CA THR A 191 3.84 8.00 -8.66
C THR A 191 5.30 7.76 -9.03
N ASP A 192 5.97 8.76 -9.61
CA ASP A 192 7.38 8.67 -9.98
C ASP A 192 8.27 8.49 -8.75
N VAL A 193 8.04 9.26 -7.68
CA VAL A 193 8.77 9.12 -6.42
C VAL A 193 8.62 7.72 -5.82
N ILE A 194 7.41 7.15 -5.86
CA ILE A 194 7.15 5.79 -5.40
C ILE A 194 7.88 4.78 -6.28
N ALA A 195 7.80 4.92 -7.61
CA ALA A 195 8.43 4.01 -8.54
C ALA A 195 9.96 4.00 -8.39
N ASP A 196 10.56 5.19 -8.29
CA ASP A 196 12.00 5.37 -8.09
C ASP A 196 12.44 4.69 -6.79
N PHE A 197 11.76 4.96 -5.68
CA PHE A 197 12.06 4.31 -4.40
C PHE A 197 11.99 2.78 -4.47
N LEU A 198 10.95 2.21 -5.09
CA LEU A 198 10.79 0.77 -5.20
C LEU A 198 11.89 0.13 -6.06
N LEU A 199 12.23 0.75 -7.19
CA LEU A 199 13.27 0.24 -8.09
C LEU A 199 14.67 0.40 -7.52
N ASP A 200 14.97 1.52 -6.86
CA ASP A 200 16.28 1.74 -6.23
C ASP A 200 16.51 0.81 -5.04
N THR A 201 15.44 0.46 -4.31
CA THR A 201 15.51 -0.41 -3.15
C THR A 201 15.56 -1.90 -3.52
N MET A 202 14.82 -2.30 -4.56
CA MET A 202 14.54 -3.72 -4.83
C MET A 202 14.80 -4.16 -6.27
N GLY A 203 14.98 -3.23 -7.19
CA GLY A 203 15.27 -3.54 -8.58
C GLY A 203 16.62 -4.25 -8.72
N ASN A 204 16.68 -5.22 -9.62
CA ASN A 204 17.94 -5.85 -9.98
C ASN A 204 18.79 -4.81 -10.75
N ARG A 205 19.93 -4.43 -10.19
CA ARG A 205 20.99 -3.74 -10.95
C ARG A 205 21.76 -4.70 -11.84
#